data_AF-A0A504YMD8-F1
#
_entry.id   AF-A0A504YMD8-F1
#
_cell.length_a   1.000
_cell.length_b   1.000
_cell.length_c   1.000
_cell.angle_alpha   90.00
_cell.angle_beta   90.00
_cell.angle_gamma   90.00
#
_symmetry.space_group_name_H-M   'P 1'
#
loop_
_entity.id
_entity.type
_entity.pdbx_description
1 polymer ?
#
loop_
_entity_poly.entity_id
_entity_poly.type
_entity_poly.pdbx_seq_one_letter_code
_entity_poly.pdbx_strand_id
1 'polypeptide(L)'
;MDKSQEIKMKKGCEDCFFGTIFVILSFVFTFCYIYVFVLGDTKVLTKNFDCFGNICGEQRSVYDSFSSTNMTTRKFLLHTSFSDVLNSVGVCVKQCPNETINSLKDLSEYLEKTNNRLCDCRVPEKMQMSQPRIGNVHLCPELPVPETMPVRGLCVPVEWRINSRKFHNSEAASIHRENLLVIRMKEDVDLTFPWKAPVISLVLTWSECRTV
;
A
#
# COMPACT_ATOMS: atom_id res chain seq x y z
N MET A 1 58.89 48.30 -11.17
CA MET A 1 59.06 47.05 -10.40
C MET A 1 58.07 47.12 -9.25
N ASP A 2 56.84 46.66 -9.47
CA ASP A 2 56.40 45.25 -9.48
C ASP A 2 55.88 44.83 -8.09
N LYS A 3 54.66 44.26 -8.11
CA LYS A 3 53.90 43.47 -7.12
C LYS A 3 52.38 43.71 -7.17
N SER A 4 51.85 44.04 -8.35
CA SER A 4 50.41 43.96 -8.62
C SER A 4 50.10 42.73 -9.50
N GLN A 5 50.77 41.61 -9.23
CA GLN A 5 50.47 40.31 -9.83
C GLN A 5 50.27 39.28 -8.72
N GLU A 6 49.11 38.64 -8.80
CA GLU A 6 48.86 37.29 -8.34
C GLU A 6 49.02 36.98 -6.84
N ILE A 7 48.04 37.43 -6.05
CA ILE A 7 47.36 36.45 -5.20
C ILE A 7 45.98 36.24 -5.81
N LYS A 8 45.97 35.57 -6.97
CA LYS A 8 44.77 34.90 -7.46
C LYS A 8 44.53 33.78 -6.45
N MET A 9 43.85 34.10 -5.36
CA MET A 9 43.41 33.12 -4.39
C MET A 9 42.47 32.20 -5.16
N LYS A 10 43.02 31.11 -5.72
CA LYS A 10 42.22 30.00 -6.21
C LYS A 10 41.38 29.61 -5.01
N LYS A 11 40.10 29.98 -5.03
CA LYS A 11 39.10 29.30 -4.20
C LYS A 11 39.14 27.87 -4.72
N GLY A 12 39.99 27.05 -4.09
CA GLY A 12 39.99 25.63 -4.31
C GLY A 12 38.59 25.17 -3.96
N CYS A 13 37.87 24.64 -4.94
CA CYS A 13 36.58 24.01 -4.72
C CYS A 13 36.81 22.75 -3.86
N GLU A 14 36.96 22.92 -2.55
CA GLU A 14 37.02 21.81 -1.59
C GLU A 14 35.70 21.03 -1.58
N ASP A 15 34.61 21.67 -2.00
CA ASP A 15 33.30 21.05 -2.25
C ASP A 15 33.26 20.12 -3.47
N CYS A 16 34.25 20.18 -4.37
CA CYS A 16 34.25 19.32 -5.56
C CYS A 16 34.58 17.86 -5.21
N PHE A 17 35.40 17.62 -4.18
CA PHE A 17 35.69 16.27 -3.69
C PHE A 17 34.45 15.62 -3.08
N PHE A 18 33.77 16.33 -2.19
CA PHE A 18 32.52 15.88 -1.56
C PHE A 18 31.37 15.75 -2.57
N GLY A 19 31.28 16.68 -3.53
CA GLY A 19 30.32 16.60 -4.63
C GLY A 19 30.54 15.37 -5.52
N THR A 20 31.80 15.04 -5.82
CA THR A 20 32.13 13.83 -6.59
C THR A 20 31.73 12.56 -5.84
N ILE A 21 32.01 12.48 -4.53
CA ILE A 21 31.57 11.36 -3.69
C ILE A 21 30.04 11.26 -3.65
N PHE A 22 29.35 12.39 -3.49
CA PHE A 22 27.88 12.44 -3.48
C PHE A 22 27.28 11.93 -4.80
N VAL A 23 27.84 12.34 -5.93
CA VAL A 23 27.42 11.88 -7.26
C VAL A 23 27.64 10.37 -7.41
N ILE A 24 28.81 9.85 -7.02
CA ILE A 24 29.10 8.41 -7.07
C ILE A 24 28.12 7.62 -6.19
N LEU A 25 27.90 8.06 -4.94
CA LEU A 25 26.93 7.42 -4.04
C LEU A 25 25.51 7.45 -4.62
N SER A 26 25.11 8.56 -5.23
CA SER A 26 23.80 8.68 -5.89
C SER A 26 23.63 7.69 -7.04
N PHE A 27 24.69 7.48 -7.85
CA PHE A 27 24.67 6.45 -8.89
C PHE A 27 24.58 5.04 -8.30
N VAL A 28 25.31 4.75 -7.22
CA VAL A 28 25.23 3.45 -6.53
C VAL A 28 23.82 3.20 -5.99
N PHE A 29 23.22 4.16 -5.29
CA PHE A 29 21.85 4.03 -4.78
C PHE A 29 20.83 3.87 -5.91
N THR A 30 20.98 4.62 -7.01
CA THR A 30 20.12 4.51 -8.18
C THR A 30 20.24 3.13 -8.83
N PHE A 31 21.47 2.61 -8.97
CA PHE A 31 21.71 1.27 -9.49
C PHE A 31 21.10 0.18 -8.60
N CYS A 32 21.32 0.25 -7.28
CA CYS A 32 20.70 -0.68 -6.32
C CYS A 32 19.17 -0.62 -6.39
N TYR A 33 18.59 0.58 -6.50
CA TYR A 33 17.16 0.75 -6.65
C TYR A 33 16.63 0.09 -7.93
N ILE A 34 17.26 0.34 -9.08
CA ILE A 34 16.88 -0.28 -10.36
C ILE A 34 17.04 -1.80 -10.28
N TYR A 35 18.13 -2.30 -9.69
CA TYR A 35 18.38 -3.73 -9.51
C TYR A 35 17.28 -4.41 -8.71
N VAL A 36 16.91 -3.83 -7.55
CA VAL A 36 15.80 -4.32 -6.72
C VAL A 36 14.46 -4.21 -7.46
N PHE A 37 14.25 -3.16 -8.26
CA PHE A 37 13.01 -2.99 -9.00
C PHE A 37 12.85 -4.00 -10.16
N VAL A 38 13.94 -4.25 -10.90
CA VAL A 38 13.93 -5.15 -12.07
C VAL A 38 13.88 -6.61 -11.63
N LEU A 39 14.62 -6.98 -10.59
CA LEU A 39 14.67 -8.36 -10.09
C LEU A 39 13.61 -8.66 -9.03
N GLY A 40 13.10 -7.64 -8.34
CA GLY A 40 12.03 -7.80 -7.37
C GLY A 40 10.70 -8.01 -8.07
N ASP A 41 9.87 -8.90 -7.53
CA ASP A 41 8.48 -9.02 -7.96
C ASP A 41 7.63 -7.88 -7.37
N THR A 42 7.78 -6.71 -7.98
CA THR A 42 7.04 -5.49 -7.60
C THR A 42 5.54 -5.63 -7.82
N LYS A 43 5.09 -6.65 -8.56
CA LYS A 43 3.67 -6.94 -8.72
C LYS A 43 3.06 -7.40 -7.41
N VAL A 44 3.81 -8.06 -6.52
CA VAL A 44 3.31 -8.42 -5.19
C VAL A 44 2.88 -7.18 -4.39
N LEU A 45 3.57 -6.05 -4.55
CA LEU A 45 3.24 -4.80 -3.86
C LEU A 45 1.93 -4.18 -4.36
N THR A 46 1.54 -4.42 -5.60
CA THR A 46 0.35 -3.81 -6.23
C THR A 46 -0.85 -4.75 -6.21
N LYS A 47 -0.62 -6.06 -6.06
CA LYS A 47 -1.67 -7.07 -5.97
C LYS A 47 -2.27 -7.18 -4.58
N ASN A 48 -3.50 -7.66 -4.53
CA ASN A 48 -4.20 -7.98 -3.30
C ASN A 48 -4.19 -9.49 -3.10
N PHE A 49 -3.93 -9.95 -1.89
CA PHE A 49 -3.82 -11.37 -1.58
C PHE A 49 -4.51 -11.71 -0.25
N ASP A 50 -4.93 -12.97 -0.13
CA ASP A 50 -5.52 -13.50 1.11
C ASP A 50 -4.47 -14.05 2.08
N CYS A 51 -4.91 -14.59 3.22
CA CYS A 51 -4.04 -15.20 4.23
C CYS A 51 -3.23 -16.42 3.78
N PHE A 52 -3.56 -17.06 2.64
CA PHE A 52 -2.72 -18.10 2.04
C PHE A 52 -1.76 -17.54 0.98
N GLY A 53 -1.83 -16.23 0.71
CA GLY A 53 -1.07 -15.58 -0.33
C GLY A 53 -1.65 -15.78 -1.73
N ASN A 54 -2.91 -16.23 -1.87
CA ASN A 54 -3.57 -16.31 -3.17
C ASN A 54 -3.88 -14.90 -3.68
N ILE A 55 -3.54 -14.59 -4.92
CA ILE A 55 -3.82 -13.28 -5.52
C ILE A 55 -5.30 -13.21 -5.91
N CYS A 56 -6.02 -12.19 -5.41
CA CYS A 56 -7.43 -12.01 -5.74
C CYS A 56 -7.60 -11.78 -7.25
N GLY A 57 -8.49 -12.53 -7.89
CA GLY A 57 -8.79 -12.44 -9.32
C GLY A 57 -7.82 -13.20 -10.24
N GLU A 58 -6.84 -13.91 -9.69
CA GLU A 58 -5.85 -14.66 -10.47
C GLU A 58 -5.76 -16.13 -10.03
N GLN A 59 -5.19 -16.98 -10.87
CA GLN A 59 -4.87 -18.37 -10.54
C GLN A 59 -3.37 -18.47 -10.21
N ARG A 60 -2.92 -17.62 -9.29
CA ARG A 60 -1.54 -17.55 -8.82
C ARG A 60 -1.53 -17.17 -7.34
N SER A 61 -0.48 -17.58 -6.65
CA SER A 61 -0.18 -17.17 -5.29
C SER A 61 1.15 -16.43 -5.25
N VAL A 62 1.29 -15.52 -4.29
CA VAL A 62 2.53 -14.77 -4.01
C VAL A 62 3.64 -15.74 -3.59
N TYR A 63 3.28 -16.77 -2.85
CA TYR A 63 4.17 -17.86 -2.50
C TYR A 63 3.93 -18.99 -3.49
N ASP A 64 4.99 -19.53 -4.10
CA ASP A 64 4.94 -20.65 -5.03
C ASP A 64 4.77 -21.98 -4.27
N SER A 65 3.77 -22.02 -3.38
CA SER A 65 3.43 -23.19 -2.58
C SER A 65 2.34 -24.01 -3.28
N PHE A 66 2.39 -25.32 -3.05
CA PHE A 66 1.64 -26.39 -3.73
C PHE A 66 0.08 -26.28 -3.71
N SER A 67 -0.50 -25.21 -3.18
CA SER A 67 -1.95 -25.04 -2.97
C SER A 67 -2.47 -23.70 -3.46
N SER A 68 -2.06 -23.24 -4.65
CA SER A 68 -2.67 -22.07 -5.27
C SER A 68 -4.15 -22.37 -5.57
N THR A 69 -5.05 -21.76 -4.80
CA THR A 69 -6.49 -21.91 -5.02
C THR A 69 -6.91 -20.98 -6.15
N ASN A 70 -7.80 -21.44 -7.03
CA ASN A 70 -8.26 -20.62 -8.15
C ASN A 70 -9.14 -19.46 -7.63
N MET A 71 -8.59 -18.23 -7.66
CA MET A 71 -9.27 -17.01 -7.20
C MET A 71 -9.81 -16.16 -8.34
N THR A 72 -9.88 -16.67 -9.58
CA THR A 72 -10.36 -15.91 -10.75
C THR A 72 -11.77 -15.34 -10.61
N THR A 73 -12.62 -16.00 -9.81
CA THR A 73 -13.97 -15.53 -9.47
C THR A 73 -14.00 -14.53 -8.31
N ARG A 74 -12.97 -14.50 -7.47
CA ARG A 74 -12.87 -13.67 -6.25
C ARG A 74 -11.89 -12.53 -6.45
N LYS A 75 -12.38 -11.44 -7.06
CA LYS A 75 -11.55 -10.36 -7.61
C LYS A 75 -11.25 -9.21 -6.64
N PHE A 76 -12.00 -9.09 -5.55
CA PHE A 76 -11.89 -7.95 -4.64
C PHE A 76 -11.34 -8.39 -3.29
N LEU A 77 -10.59 -7.51 -2.63
CA LEU A 77 -10.09 -7.71 -1.27
C LEU A 77 -10.98 -6.95 -0.29
N LEU A 78 -11.44 -7.64 0.74
CA LEU A 78 -12.20 -7.08 1.84
C LEU A 78 -11.37 -7.21 3.12
N HIS A 79 -11.26 -6.12 3.89
CA HIS A 79 -10.71 -6.18 5.25
C HIS A 79 -11.81 -6.59 6.23
N THR A 80 -11.51 -7.52 7.14
CA THR A 80 -12.44 -7.97 8.18
C THR A 80 -12.79 -6.87 9.19
N SER A 81 -11.97 -5.83 9.32
CA SER A 81 -12.29 -4.65 10.10
C SER A 81 -11.96 -3.39 9.32
N PHE A 82 -12.93 -2.48 9.28
CA PHE A 82 -12.78 -1.14 8.70
C PHE A 82 -12.43 -0.09 9.77
N SER A 83 -12.73 -0.40 11.04
CA SER A 83 -12.35 0.41 12.19
C SER A 83 -10.85 0.26 12.41
N ASP A 84 -10.29 -0.95 12.34
CA ASP A 84 -8.87 -1.19 12.56
C ASP A 84 -8.28 -2.03 11.42
N VAL A 85 -7.76 -1.36 10.38
CA VAL A 85 -7.18 -2.05 9.22
C VAL A 85 -5.87 -2.76 9.60
N LEU A 86 -5.13 -2.28 10.61
CA LEU A 86 -3.89 -2.90 11.07
C LEU A 86 -4.15 -4.25 11.75
N ASN A 87 -5.23 -4.35 12.53
CA ASN A 87 -5.69 -5.60 13.14
C ASN A 87 -6.80 -6.29 12.33
N SER A 88 -6.80 -6.11 11.01
CA SER A 88 -7.70 -6.79 10.08
C SER A 88 -6.98 -7.81 9.23
N VAL A 89 -7.73 -8.76 8.70
CA VAL A 89 -7.26 -9.70 7.68
C VAL A 89 -7.91 -9.35 6.35
N GLY A 90 -7.11 -9.39 5.27
CA GLY A 90 -7.61 -9.30 3.90
C GLY A 90 -8.17 -10.64 3.41
N VAL A 91 -9.39 -10.63 2.88
CA VAL A 91 -10.08 -11.80 2.34
C VAL A 91 -10.52 -11.52 0.90
N CYS A 92 -10.20 -12.42 -0.03
CA CYS A 92 -10.67 -12.30 -1.42
C CYS A 92 -12.16 -12.65 -1.52
N VAL A 93 -12.98 -11.72 -2.01
CA VAL A 93 -14.42 -11.83 -2.19
C VAL A 93 -14.80 -11.74 -3.68
N LYS A 94 -15.92 -12.35 -4.06
CA LYS A 94 -16.47 -12.28 -5.43
C LYS A 94 -17.10 -10.92 -5.71
N GLN A 95 -17.81 -10.39 -4.72
CA GLN A 95 -18.41 -9.06 -4.75
C GLN A 95 -18.25 -8.37 -3.40
N CYS A 96 -18.00 -7.06 -3.42
CA CYS A 96 -18.03 -6.23 -2.23
C CYS A 96 -19.48 -6.15 -1.68
N PRO A 97 -19.68 -6.17 -0.34
CA PRO A 97 -20.98 -5.94 0.28
C PRO A 97 -21.66 -4.67 -0.23
N ASN A 98 -22.80 -4.82 -0.90
CA ASN A 98 -23.60 -3.73 -1.47
C ASN A 98 -24.76 -3.29 -0.56
N GLU A 99 -24.82 -3.85 0.65
CA GLU A 99 -25.79 -3.51 1.68
C GLU A 99 -25.10 -3.62 3.05
N THR A 100 -25.58 -2.86 4.03
CA THR A 100 -25.06 -2.92 5.39
C THR A 100 -25.58 -4.16 6.09
N ILE A 101 -24.67 -4.99 6.60
CA ILE A 101 -24.98 -6.24 7.30
C ILE A 101 -24.92 -5.96 8.81
N ASN A 102 -26.07 -5.94 9.47
CA ASN A 102 -26.16 -5.49 10.86
C ASN A 102 -26.02 -6.63 11.87
N SER A 103 -26.52 -7.83 11.54
CA SER A 103 -26.56 -8.97 12.45
C SER A 103 -25.85 -10.21 11.90
N LEU A 104 -25.56 -11.17 12.78
CA LEU A 104 -25.01 -12.47 12.39
C LEU A 104 -25.97 -13.25 11.49
N LYS A 105 -27.28 -13.07 11.69
CA LYS A 105 -28.30 -13.69 10.85
C LYS A 105 -28.25 -13.14 9.43
N ASP A 106 -28.20 -11.82 9.29
CA ASP A 106 -28.08 -11.15 7.99
C ASP A 106 -26.77 -11.54 7.30
N LEU A 107 -25.69 -11.71 8.07
CA LEU A 107 -24.41 -12.17 7.56
C LEU A 107 -24.51 -13.58 6.98
N SER A 108 -25.17 -14.51 7.69
CA SER A 108 -25.41 -15.87 7.21
C SER A 108 -26.23 -15.88 5.92
N GLU A 109 -27.34 -15.14 5.88
CA GLU A 109 -28.19 -15.03 4.69
C GLU A 109 -27.44 -14.42 3.50
N TYR A 110 -26.60 -13.40 3.75
CA TYR A 110 -25.76 -12.79 2.73
C TYR A 110 -24.72 -13.77 2.16
N LEU A 111 -24.07 -14.56 3.02
CA LEU A 111 -23.09 -15.56 2.61
C LEU A 111 -23.74 -16.64 1.72
N GLU A 112 -24.93 -17.12 2.10
CA GLU A 112 -25.69 -18.10 1.32
C GLU A 112 -26.13 -17.54 -0.05
N LYS A 113 -26.66 -16.32 -0.06
CA LYS A 113 -27.15 -15.65 -1.28
C LYS A 113 -26.04 -15.35 -2.28
N THR A 114 -24.88 -14.90 -1.79
CA THR A 114 -23.79 -14.41 -2.65
C THR A 114 -22.72 -15.45 -2.93
N ASN A 115 -22.70 -16.55 -2.16
CA ASN A 115 -21.63 -17.55 -2.15
C ASN A 115 -20.24 -16.90 -1.98
N ASN A 116 -20.20 -15.86 -1.14
CA ASN A 116 -18.97 -15.17 -0.76
C ASN A 116 -18.35 -15.83 0.48
N ARG A 117 -17.07 -15.55 0.70
CA ARG A 117 -16.39 -15.86 1.96
C ARG A 117 -15.92 -14.55 2.57
N LEU A 118 -16.44 -14.19 3.74
CA LEU A 118 -16.09 -12.93 4.41
C LEU A 118 -15.08 -13.11 5.55
N CYS A 119 -14.88 -14.34 6.02
CA CYS A 119 -13.91 -14.68 7.06
C CYS A 119 -12.58 -15.18 6.48
N ASP A 120 -11.53 -15.05 7.29
CA ASP A 120 -10.20 -15.58 7.08
C ASP A 120 -10.24 -17.05 6.62
N CYS A 121 -9.33 -17.35 5.71
CA CYS A 121 -9.18 -18.63 5.05
C CYS A 121 -8.93 -19.82 6.02
N ARG A 122 -8.42 -19.54 7.21
CA ARG A 122 -8.13 -20.49 8.30
C ARG A 122 -9.31 -20.75 9.21
N VAL A 123 -10.36 -19.91 9.17
CA VAL A 123 -11.56 -20.08 10.01
C VAL A 123 -12.44 -21.19 9.42
N PRO A 124 -12.74 -22.25 10.19
CA PRO A 124 -13.70 -23.27 9.78
C PRO A 124 -15.12 -22.69 9.65
N GLU A 125 -15.90 -23.20 8.71
CA GLU A 125 -17.28 -22.74 8.47
C GLU A 125 -18.16 -22.73 9.72
N LYS A 126 -18.05 -23.78 10.54
CA LYS A 126 -18.77 -23.93 11.81
C LYS A 126 -18.46 -22.84 12.85
N MET A 127 -17.33 -22.15 12.71
CA MET A 127 -16.88 -21.09 13.62
C MET A 127 -17.04 -19.69 13.05
N GLN A 128 -17.56 -19.52 11.82
CA GLN A 128 -17.72 -18.18 11.26
C GLN A 128 -18.69 -17.31 12.07
N MET A 129 -19.78 -17.93 12.56
CA MET A 129 -20.80 -17.24 13.35
C MET A 129 -20.36 -16.90 14.78
N SER A 130 -19.27 -17.50 15.29
CA SER A 130 -18.74 -17.16 16.61
C SER A 130 -17.79 -15.97 16.60
N GLN A 131 -17.61 -15.30 15.46
CA GLN A 131 -16.71 -14.14 15.28
C GLN A 131 -15.32 -14.33 15.92
N PRO A 132 -14.56 -15.35 15.48
CA PRO A 132 -13.28 -15.68 16.09
C PRO A 132 -12.26 -14.54 15.93
N ARG A 133 -11.40 -14.40 16.94
CA ARG A 133 -10.32 -13.41 17.00
C ARG A 133 -9.03 -14.08 17.49
N ILE A 134 -7.88 -13.57 17.04
CA ILE A 134 -6.56 -13.96 17.57
C ILE A 134 -5.94 -12.70 18.17
N GLY A 135 -5.90 -12.63 19.49
CA GLY A 135 -5.58 -11.37 20.18
C GLY A 135 -6.58 -10.28 19.76
N ASN A 136 -6.07 -9.17 19.24
CA ASN A 136 -6.89 -8.06 18.74
C ASN A 136 -7.28 -8.22 17.25
N VAL A 137 -6.79 -9.25 16.55
CA VAL A 137 -7.05 -9.43 15.12
C VAL A 137 -8.39 -10.11 14.89
N HIS A 138 -9.26 -9.45 14.14
CA HIS A 138 -10.57 -9.98 13.77
C HIS A 138 -10.43 -10.93 12.56
N LEU A 139 -10.74 -12.22 12.74
CA LEU A 139 -10.67 -13.19 11.63
C LEU A 139 -11.94 -13.22 10.79
N CYS A 140 -13.04 -12.67 11.29
CA CYS A 140 -14.32 -12.53 10.60
C CYS A 140 -14.73 -11.06 10.61
N PRO A 141 -15.63 -10.65 9.70
CA PRO A 141 -16.00 -9.25 9.59
C PRO A 141 -16.65 -8.75 10.89
N GLU A 142 -16.22 -7.59 11.36
CA GLU A 142 -16.84 -6.91 12.49
C GLU A 142 -18.24 -6.41 12.08
N LEU A 143 -19.23 -6.65 12.94
CA LEU A 143 -20.59 -6.16 12.73
C LEU A 143 -20.77 -4.78 13.40
N PRO A 144 -21.49 -3.84 12.76
CA PRO A 144 -22.10 -3.95 11.43
C PRO A 144 -21.06 -3.86 10.30
N VAL A 145 -21.22 -4.69 9.25
CA VAL A 145 -20.40 -4.56 8.03
C VAL A 145 -20.99 -3.45 7.18
N PRO A 146 -20.26 -2.35 6.92
CA PRO A 146 -20.78 -1.24 6.13
C PRO A 146 -20.96 -1.64 4.66
N GLU A 147 -21.85 -0.93 3.96
CA GLU A 147 -21.90 -0.95 2.51
C GLU A 147 -20.55 -0.48 1.92
N THR A 148 -20.05 -1.22 0.94
CA THR A 148 -18.74 -1.00 0.33
C THR A 148 -18.83 -1.00 -1.20
N MET A 149 -17.91 -0.28 -1.82
CA MET A 149 -17.77 -0.24 -3.27
C MET A 149 -16.36 -0.69 -3.70
N PRO A 150 -16.23 -1.32 -4.88
CA PRO A 150 -14.94 -1.72 -5.40
C PRO A 150 -14.14 -0.51 -5.90
N VAL A 151 -12.92 -0.35 -5.39
CA VAL A 151 -11.93 0.65 -5.83
C VAL A 151 -10.61 -0.08 -6.06
N ARG A 152 -10.15 -0.16 -7.32
CA ARG A 152 -8.89 -0.83 -7.71
C ARG A 152 -8.70 -2.24 -7.09
N GLY A 153 -9.77 -3.04 -7.02
CA GLY A 153 -9.72 -4.39 -6.46
C GLY A 153 -9.79 -4.45 -4.93
N LEU A 154 -10.00 -3.32 -4.24
CA LEU A 154 -10.26 -3.24 -2.80
C LEU A 154 -11.73 -2.88 -2.56
N CYS A 155 -12.34 -3.42 -1.51
CA CYS A 155 -13.67 -3.00 -1.05
C CYS A 155 -13.51 -1.87 -0.02
N VAL A 156 -14.07 -0.70 -0.33
CA VAL A 156 -13.97 0.50 0.51
C VAL A 156 -15.37 0.96 0.93
N PRO A 157 -15.60 1.27 2.22
CA PRO A 157 -16.88 1.80 2.69
C PRO A 157 -17.33 3.04 1.91
N VAL A 158 -18.60 3.05 1.52
CA VAL A 158 -19.16 4.13 0.68
C VAL A 158 -19.02 5.50 1.35
N GLU A 159 -19.18 5.52 2.67
CA GLU A 159 -19.09 6.71 3.50
C GLU A 159 -17.73 7.42 3.39
N TRP A 160 -16.64 6.67 3.22
CA TRP A 160 -15.29 7.23 3.13
C TRP A 160 -15.08 8.04 1.86
N ARG A 161 -15.69 7.60 0.75
CA ARG A 161 -15.64 8.32 -0.53
C ARG A 161 -16.36 9.64 -0.46
N ILE A 162 -17.53 9.67 0.19
CA ILE A 162 -18.36 10.87 0.35
C ILE A 162 -17.66 11.91 1.23
N ASN A 163 -16.97 11.45 2.29
CA ASN A 163 -16.37 12.35 3.29
C ASN A 163 -14.94 12.82 2.94
N SER A 164 -14.34 12.32 1.86
CA SER A 164 -12.99 12.69 1.37
C SER A 164 -12.77 14.20 1.18
N ARG A 165 -13.84 15.01 1.04
CA ARG A 165 -13.78 16.49 0.99
C ARG A 165 -13.85 17.22 2.34
N LYS A 166 -14.10 16.54 3.47
CA LYS A 166 -14.34 17.15 4.79
C LYS A 166 -13.37 16.71 5.90
N PHE A 167 -12.26 16.05 5.56
CA PHE A 167 -11.26 15.46 6.47
C PHE A 167 -10.42 16.43 7.32
N HIS A 168 -10.98 17.58 7.73
CA HIS A 168 -10.26 18.61 8.47
C HIS A 168 -10.55 18.70 9.97
N ASN A 169 -11.56 18.06 10.55
CA ASN A 169 -11.86 18.24 11.97
C ASN A 169 -12.36 17.00 12.75
N SER A 170 -11.87 16.91 14.00
CA SER A 170 -12.23 16.06 15.15
C SER A 170 -11.71 14.62 15.22
N GLU A 171 -11.36 14.19 16.43
CA GLU A 171 -10.60 12.99 16.84
C GLU A 171 -11.09 11.63 16.27
N ALA A 172 -12.35 11.49 15.86
CA ALA A 172 -12.83 10.31 15.11
C ALA A 172 -12.16 10.18 13.72
N ALA A 173 -11.52 11.23 13.23
CA ALA A 173 -10.76 11.24 11.99
C ALA A 173 -9.38 10.58 12.12
N SER A 174 -8.85 10.31 13.31
CA SER A 174 -7.49 9.74 13.46
C SER A 174 -7.39 8.32 12.90
N ILE A 175 -8.31 7.44 13.32
CA ILE A 175 -8.37 6.04 12.91
C ILE A 175 -8.69 5.92 11.41
N HIS A 176 -9.66 6.72 10.93
CA HIS A 176 -9.96 6.79 9.50
C HIS A 176 -8.81 7.38 8.68
N ARG A 177 -8.02 8.30 9.24
CA ARG A 177 -6.86 8.87 8.55
C ARG A 177 -5.77 7.81 8.38
N GLU A 178 -5.47 6.98 9.38
CA GLU A 178 -4.49 5.89 9.24
C GLU A 178 -4.93 4.84 8.22
N ASN A 179 -6.19 4.39 8.29
CA ASN A 179 -6.74 3.42 7.35
C ASN A 179 -6.79 3.98 5.92
N LEU A 180 -7.20 5.25 5.75
CA LEU A 180 -7.17 5.96 4.48
C LEU A 180 -5.73 6.17 4.00
N LEU A 181 -4.77 6.42 4.90
CA LEU A 181 -3.35 6.53 4.58
C LEU A 181 -2.79 5.20 4.07
N VAL A 182 -3.17 4.05 4.63
CA VAL A 182 -2.74 2.74 4.11
C VAL A 182 -3.27 2.50 2.70
N ILE A 183 -4.55 2.83 2.46
CA ILE A 183 -5.16 2.75 1.12
C ILE A 183 -4.48 3.74 0.15
N ARG A 184 -4.17 4.95 0.62
CA ARG A 184 -3.48 5.98 -0.15
C ARG A 184 -2.02 5.61 -0.43
N MET A 185 -1.31 4.98 0.50
CA MET A 185 0.05 4.48 0.29
C MET A 185 0.08 3.45 -0.84
N LYS A 186 -0.92 2.57 -0.94
CA LYS A 186 -1.07 1.65 -2.09
C LYS A 186 -1.21 2.42 -3.40
N GLU A 187 -2.06 3.46 -3.43
CA GLU A 187 -2.24 4.32 -4.62
C GLU A 187 -1.00 5.17 -4.97
N ASP A 188 -0.29 5.67 -3.96
CA ASP A 188 0.88 6.52 -4.10
C ASP A 188 2.12 5.71 -4.47
N VAL A 189 2.25 4.44 -4.03
CA VAL A 189 3.30 3.52 -4.52
C VAL A 189 3.14 3.27 -6.03
N ASP A 190 1.91 3.18 -6.52
CA ASP A 190 1.63 3.03 -7.96
C ASP A 190 1.93 4.31 -8.77
N LEU A 191 1.78 5.50 -8.17
CA LEU A 191 1.85 6.79 -8.88
C LEU A 191 3.16 7.56 -8.67
N THR A 192 3.85 7.33 -7.56
CA THR A 192 5.00 8.13 -7.10
C THR A 192 6.28 7.32 -7.20
N PHE A 193 6.58 6.88 -8.41
CA PHE A 193 7.90 6.35 -8.73
C PHE A 193 8.95 7.49 -8.60
N PRO A 194 9.92 7.42 -7.67
CA PRO A 194 10.72 8.56 -7.20
C PRO A 194 11.85 9.03 -8.15
N TRP A 195 11.79 8.71 -9.45
CA TRP A 195 12.85 9.05 -10.41
C TRP A 195 13.06 10.56 -10.61
N LYS A 196 12.12 11.41 -10.18
CA LYS A 196 12.25 12.87 -10.34
C LYS A 196 13.24 13.51 -9.36
N ALA A 197 13.34 13.01 -8.13
CA ALA A 197 14.19 13.58 -7.09
C ALA A 197 15.71 13.48 -7.38
N PRO A 198 16.27 12.34 -7.82
CA PRO A 198 17.70 12.22 -8.07
C PRO A 198 18.16 13.05 -9.28
N VAL A 199 17.30 13.21 -10.31
CA VAL A 199 17.61 14.01 -11.50
C VAL A 199 17.72 15.50 -11.17
N ILE A 200 16.84 16.02 -10.30
CA ILE A 200 16.86 17.43 -9.89
C ILE A 200 18.11 17.72 -9.03
N SER A 201 18.48 16.81 -8.12
CA SER A 201 19.65 16.98 -7.25
C SER A 201 20.97 17.03 -8.04
N LEU A 202 21.11 16.18 -9.07
CA LEU A 202 22.26 16.16 -9.98
C LEU A 202 22.41 17.45 -10.79
N VAL A 203 21.30 18.04 -11.25
CA VAL A 203 21.33 19.29 -12.02
C VAL A 203 21.73 20.48 -11.13
N LEU A 204 21.22 20.54 -9.90
CA LEU A 204 21.52 21.62 -8.96
C LEU A 204 23.00 21.60 -8.53
N THR A 205 23.51 20.45 -8.09
CA THR A 205 24.92 20.30 -7.70
C THR A 205 25.89 20.61 -8.85
N TRP A 206 25.53 20.27 -10.10
CA TRP A 206 26.39 20.57 -11.24
C TRP A 206 26.34 22.05 -11.68
N SER A 207 25.22 22.74 -11.42
CA SER A 207 25.07 24.17 -11.70
C SER A 207 25.87 25.06 -10.73
N GLU A 208 25.97 24.65 -9.48
CA GLU A 208 26.73 25.36 -8.43
C GLU A 208 28.25 25.15 -8.59
N CYS A 209 28.69 23.98 -9.08
CA CYS A 209 30.10 23.75 -9.42
C CYS A 209 30.62 24.56 -10.63
N ARG A 210 29.74 25.03 -11.52
CA ARG A 210 30.15 25.75 -12.75
C ARG A 210 30.21 27.27 -12.56
N THR A 211 29.66 27.80 -11.47
CA THR A 211 29.49 29.25 -11.25
C THR A 211 30.58 29.92 -10.42
N VAL A 212 31.72 29.23 -10.17
CA VAL A 212 32.88 29.75 -9.43
C VAL A 212 34.16 29.73 -10.27
#